data_AF-A0A9D6IS57-F1
#
_entry.id   AF-A0A9D6IS57-F1
#
_cell.length_a   1.000
_cell.length_b   1.000
_cell.length_c   1.000
_cell.angle_alpha   90.00
_cell.angle_beta   90.00
_cell.angle_gamma   90.00
#
_symmetry.space_group_name_H-M   'P 1'
#
loop_
_entity.id
_entity.type
_entity.pdbx_description
1 polymer ?
#
loop_
_entity_poly.entity_id
_entity_poly.type
_entity_poly.pdbx_seq_one_letter_code
_entity_poly.pdbx_strand_id
1 'polypeptide(L)'
;MLAGILWLLAQDGQDLFREADRAYDAVLAIVREMRGLAEKGGTQAEIDERIARIDRLADETKSGGRRVLHGTRPTPLPAAKGVRSAGTPWRRIVDAVGKLESGDQTVAFTFSFIIAGTDMEKGPSLAIRDHRDGRPAAEEFRQEIREALAVWEDLFERTFCTANGYGGNLEIRFVDLGDEKGNSHGSNRSTPQYGIPGPENIGDLRYGVEKLGTTASPHSPMGRTADGMGDDGGDVHFDSGQDWRRDRDERGGLTSVKIVAAHEMGHGFALAHDEKTAPMTLMNPRMIVTNSFHRKFPEGLYFDGSSERAAIVTHYGAKARLVEPRPFRFGDVAIDLPAVSAAALGISAIKVRTREEAAEAVKRIGAAEAKLAEHKAGLKALRKD
;
A
#
# COMPACT_ATOMS: atom_id res chain seq x y z
N MET A 1 40.43 -35.34 13.33
CA MET A 1 39.66 -34.77 12.20
C MET A 1 38.28 -34.28 12.67
N LEU A 2 37.43 -35.14 13.25
CA LEU A 2 36.11 -34.76 13.79
C LEU A 2 36.13 -33.60 14.82
N ALA A 3 37.06 -33.60 15.77
CA ALA A 3 37.17 -32.53 16.77
C ALA A 3 37.53 -31.15 16.15
N GLY A 4 38.32 -31.15 15.07
CA GLY A 4 38.66 -29.91 14.36
C GLY A 4 37.49 -29.33 13.57
N ILE A 5 36.65 -30.20 12.99
CA ILE A 5 35.43 -29.79 12.28
C ILE A 5 34.40 -29.20 13.27
N LEU A 6 34.22 -29.84 14.43
CA LEU A 6 33.33 -29.32 15.48
C LEU A 6 33.78 -27.97 16.03
N TRP A 7 35.09 -27.77 16.21
CA TRP A 7 35.64 -26.51 16.67
C TRP A 7 35.43 -25.37 15.65
N LEU A 8 35.65 -25.64 14.35
CA LEU A 8 35.39 -24.66 13.29
C LEU A 8 33.89 -24.29 13.20
N LEU A 9 32.99 -25.27 13.29
CA LEU A 9 31.54 -25.01 13.30
C LEU A 9 31.11 -24.17 14.51
N ALA A 10 31.70 -24.40 15.68
CA ALA A 10 31.43 -23.61 16.87
C ALA A 10 31.93 -22.16 16.73
N GLN A 11 33.10 -21.96 16.11
CA GLN A 11 33.66 -20.63 15.87
C GLN A 11 32.80 -19.84 14.87
N ASP A 12 32.42 -20.46 13.75
CA ASP A 12 31.55 -19.83 12.74
C ASP A 12 30.18 -19.44 13.33
N GLY A 13 29.63 -20.28 14.21
CA GLY A 13 28.40 -19.98 14.94
C GLY A 13 28.56 -18.77 15.88
N GLN A 14 29.64 -18.72 16.66
CA GLN A 14 29.89 -17.58 17.56
C GLN A 14 30.11 -16.27 16.80
N ASP A 15 30.81 -16.31 15.68
CA ASP A 15 31.03 -15.13 14.84
C ASP A 15 29.71 -14.68 14.18
N LEU A 16 28.84 -15.60 13.74
CA LEU A 16 27.48 -15.29 13.30
C LEU A 16 26.68 -14.54 14.37
N PHE A 17 26.62 -15.09 15.60
CA PHE A 17 25.86 -14.45 16.69
C PHE A 17 26.43 -13.07 17.07
N ARG A 18 27.76 -12.91 17.03
CA ARG A 18 28.41 -11.63 17.34
C ARG A 18 28.08 -10.57 16.28
N GLU A 19 28.15 -10.92 15.00
CA GLU A 19 27.82 -10.00 13.91
C GLU A 19 26.32 -9.67 13.89
N ALA A 20 25.44 -10.66 14.14
CA ALA A 20 24.02 -10.41 14.30
C ALA A 20 23.75 -9.40 15.45
N ASP A 21 24.28 -9.65 16.65
CA ASP A 21 24.05 -8.80 17.83
C ASP A 21 24.50 -7.34 17.59
N ARG A 22 25.68 -7.16 16.99
CA ARG A 22 26.19 -5.82 16.61
C ARG A 22 25.27 -5.13 15.62
N ALA A 23 24.78 -5.85 14.62
CA ALA A 23 23.96 -5.26 13.58
C ALA A 23 22.54 -4.94 14.11
N TYR A 24 21.98 -5.75 15.00
CA TYR A 24 20.76 -5.42 15.74
C TYR A 24 20.92 -4.12 16.55
N ASP A 25 22.06 -3.92 17.22
CA ASP A 25 22.34 -2.67 17.94
C ASP A 25 22.46 -1.47 17.01
N ALA A 26 23.11 -1.63 15.87
CA ALA A 26 23.22 -0.56 14.86
C ALA A 26 21.85 -0.17 14.29
N VAL A 27 21.01 -1.15 13.95
CA VAL A 27 19.64 -0.87 13.48
C VAL A 27 18.81 -0.20 14.56
N LEU A 28 18.87 -0.69 15.81
CA LEU A 28 18.13 -0.08 16.92
C LEU A 28 18.54 1.38 17.16
N ALA A 29 19.83 1.71 17.00
CA ALA A 29 20.29 3.08 17.07
C ALA A 29 19.66 3.96 15.97
N ILE A 30 19.61 3.46 14.73
CA ILE A 30 18.99 4.19 13.61
C ILE A 30 17.48 4.36 13.81
N VAL A 31 16.78 3.33 14.29
CA VAL A 31 15.34 3.41 14.58
C VAL A 31 15.06 4.48 15.65
N ARG A 32 15.93 4.60 16.66
CA ARG A 32 15.85 5.68 17.66
C ARG A 32 16.14 7.06 17.08
N GLU A 33 17.10 7.17 16.15
CA GLU A 33 17.34 8.41 15.40
C GLU A 33 16.09 8.82 14.60
N MET A 34 15.45 7.88 13.89
CA MET A 34 14.20 8.12 13.15
C MET A 34 13.08 8.61 14.07
N ARG A 35 12.93 7.99 15.25
CA ARG A 35 11.95 8.43 16.25
C ARG A 35 12.21 9.87 16.66
N GLY A 36 13.45 10.20 16.98
CA GLY A 36 13.85 11.55 17.35
C GLY A 36 13.62 12.58 16.23
N LEU A 37 13.80 12.20 14.97
CA LEU A 37 13.47 13.03 13.81
C LEU A 37 11.95 13.26 13.73
N ALA A 38 11.16 12.19 13.77
CA ALA A 38 9.69 12.29 13.71
C ALA A 38 9.11 13.15 14.85
N GLU A 39 9.62 12.99 16.08
CA GLU A 39 9.21 13.80 17.24
C GLU A 39 9.59 15.29 17.12
N LYS A 40 10.68 15.61 16.41
CA LYS A 40 11.21 16.98 16.26
C LYS A 40 10.78 17.67 14.95
N GLY A 41 9.97 17.02 14.12
CA GLY A 41 9.56 17.55 12.82
C GLY A 41 10.66 17.49 11.76
N GLY A 42 11.47 16.43 11.79
CA GLY A 42 12.42 16.10 10.72
C GLY A 42 11.72 15.91 9.37
N THR A 43 12.49 16.07 8.31
CA THR A 43 12.00 15.99 6.92
C THR A 43 11.81 14.53 6.47
N GLN A 44 10.98 14.33 5.45
CA GLN A 44 10.80 13.02 4.81
C GLN A 44 12.13 12.44 4.31
N ALA A 45 12.97 13.27 3.67
CA ALA A 45 14.26 12.85 3.15
C ALA A 45 15.21 12.33 4.24
N GLU A 46 15.18 12.92 5.45
CA GLU A 46 15.98 12.42 6.57
C GLU A 46 15.50 11.05 7.05
N ILE A 47 14.18 10.82 7.10
CA ILE A 47 13.59 9.52 7.43
C ILE A 47 13.96 8.47 6.38
N ASP A 48 13.82 8.80 5.10
CA ASP A 48 14.15 7.91 3.98
C ASP A 48 15.64 7.54 3.98
N GLU A 49 16.53 8.48 4.32
CA GLU A 49 17.96 8.22 4.47
C GLU A 49 18.22 7.16 5.56
N ARG A 50 17.49 7.19 6.68
CA ARG A 50 17.64 6.23 7.77
C ARG A 50 17.08 4.85 7.39
N ILE A 51 15.94 4.81 6.69
CA ILE A 51 15.40 3.57 6.10
C ILE A 51 16.46 2.95 5.19
N ALA A 52 17.03 3.73 4.27
CA ALA A 52 18.08 3.26 3.36
C ALA A 52 19.34 2.80 4.11
N ARG A 53 19.68 3.44 5.25
CA ARG A 53 20.81 3.02 6.11
C ARG A 53 20.53 1.68 6.81
N ILE A 54 19.30 1.42 7.25
CA ILE A 54 18.89 0.12 7.81
C ILE A 54 19.05 -0.96 6.74
N ASP A 55 18.52 -0.74 5.54
CA ASP A 55 18.59 -1.70 4.44
C ASP A 55 20.05 -1.96 4.02
N ARG A 56 20.89 -0.91 3.90
CA ARG A 56 22.34 -1.06 3.65
C ARG A 56 23.03 -1.88 4.73
N LEU A 57 22.78 -1.60 6.01
CA LEU A 57 23.35 -2.39 7.10
C LEU A 57 22.94 -3.86 7.03
N ALA A 58 21.67 -4.13 6.73
CA ALA A 58 21.21 -5.49 6.55
C ALA A 58 21.96 -6.20 5.40
N ASP A 59 22.22 -5.48 4.30
CA ASP A 59 22.88 -6.00 3.10
C ASP A 59 24.40 -6.20 3.23
N GLU A 60 25.04 -5.32 4.02
CA GLU A 60 26.49 -5.30 4.24
C GLU A 60 26.92 -6.24 5.38
N THR A 61 26.05 -6.49 6.36
CA THR A 61 26.36 -7.38 7.50
C THR A 61 26.49 -8.82 7.02
N LYS A 62 27.71 -9.34 7.00
CA LYS A 62 28.03 -10.70 6.56
C LYS A 62 28.82 -11.47 7.60
N SER A 63 28.55 -12.77 7.71
CA SER A 63 29.37 -13.74 8.45
C SER A 63 29.63 -14.93 7.54
N GLY A 64 30.90 -15.34 7.40
CA GLY A 64 31.30 -16.39 6.46
C GLY A 64 30.90 -16.12 5.00
N GLY A 65 30.85 -14.83 4.59
CA GLY A 65 30.39 -14.41 3.27
C GLY A 65 28.88 -14.44 3.03
N ARG A 66 28.08 -14.85 4.03
CA ARG A 66 26.60 -14.89 3.96
C ARG A 66 26.01 -13.67 4.67
N ARG A 67 24.98 -13.05 4.09
CA ARG A 67 24.27 -11.90 4.70
C ARG A 67 23.48 -12.36 5.93
N VAL A 68 23.77 -11.77 7.09
CA VAL A 68 23.25 -12.19 8.42
C VAL A 68 21.83 -11.73 8.66
N LEU A 69 21.45 -10.57 8.11
CA LEU A 69 20.20 -9.89 8.42
C LEU A 69 19.20 -9.82 7.25
N HIS A 70 19.63 -10.21 6.05
CA HIS A 70 18.76 -10.35 4.90
C HIS A 70 18.26 -11.79 4.81
N GLY A 71 16.95 -11.97 4.68
CA GLY A 71 16.43 -13.21 4.13
C GLY A 71 17.12 -13.48 2.79
N THR A 72 17.89 -14.57 2.69
CA THR A 72 18.99 -14.62 1.71
C THR A 72 18.58 -14.93 0.28
N ARG A 73 17.29 -14.93 -0.05
CA ARG A 73 16.85 -14.91 -1.45
C ARG A 73 15.63 -14.03 -1.67
N PRO A 74 15.68 -13.16 -2.69
CA PRO A 74 14.48 -12.61 -3.27
C PRO A 74 13.65 -13.77 -3.88
N THR A 75 12.65 -14.26 -3.17
CA THR A 75 11.58 -15.11 -3.71
C THR A 75 10.69 -14.19 -4.55
N PRO A 76 10.40 -14.46 -5.82
CA PRO A 76 9.41 -13.68 -6.56
C PRO A 76 8.13 -13.55 -5.73
N LEU A 77 7.64 -12.32 -5.54
CA LEU A 77 6.32 -12.11 -4.97
C LEU A 77 5.37 -12.99 -5.78
N PRO A 78 4.64 -13.93 -5.15
CA PRO A 78 3.81 -14.85 -5.89
C PRO A 78 2.80 -14.01 -6.68
N ALA A 79 2.92 -14.02 -8.00
CA ALA A 79 1.84 -13.55 -8.85
C ALA A 79 0.62 -14.38 -8.47
N ALA A 80 -0.48 -13.72 -8.10
CA ALA A 80 -1.64 -14.48 -7.68
C ALA A 80 -2.18 -15.27 -8.88
N LYS A 81 -2.19 -16.60 -8.73
CA LYS A 81 -2.73 -17.49 -9.75
C LYS A 81 -4.21 -17.19 -9.91
N GLY A 82 -4.60 -16.78 -11.11
CA GLY A 82 -6.00 -16.52 -11.44
C GLY A 82 -6.49 -15.11 -11.16
N VAL A 83 -5.61 -14.15 -10.85
CA VAL A 83 -5.97 -12.72 -10.89
C VAL A 83 -6.45 -12.39 -12.29
N ARG A 84 -7.66 -11.84 -12.36
CA ARG A 84 -8.24 -11.31 -13.58
C ARG A 84 -8.03 -9.81 -13.60
N SER A 85 -7.79 -9.27 -14.78
CA SER A 85 -7.78 -7.82 -14.98
C SER A 85 -9.18 -7.34 -15.34
N ALA A 86 -9.59 -6.22 -14.75
CA ALA A 86 -10.81 -5.49 -15.14
C ALA A 86 -10.56 -4.49 -16.29
N GLY A 87 -9.30 -4.21 -16.62
CA GLY A 87 -8.94 -3.17 -17.58
C GLY A 87 -7.47 -3.21 -17.97
N THR A 88 -6.94 -2.09 -18.42
CA THR A 88 -5.50 -1.94 -18.67
C THR A 88 -4.86 -1.24 -17.48
N PRO A 89 -3.72 -1.73 -16.95
CA PRO A 89 -3.00 -1.03 -15.89
C PRO A 89 -2.60 0.39 -16.30
N TRP A 90 -2.62 1.33 -15.36
CA TRP A 90 -2.13 2.70 -15.60
C TRP A 90 -0.67 2.70 -16.06
N ARG A 91 -0.44 3.19 -17.28
CA ARG A 91 0.89 3.16 -17.90
C ARG A 91 1.94 3.89 -17.08
N ARG A 92 1.59 5.05 -16.50
CA ARG A 92 2.49 5.82 -15.61
C ARG A 92 2.97 5.04 -14.38
N ILE A 93 2.13 4.16 -13.80
CA ILE A 93 2.57 3.29 -12.70
C ILE A 93 3.50 2.20 -13.23
N VAL A 94 3.14 1.55 -14.35
CA VAL A 94 3.99 0.51 -14.97
C VAL A 94 5.38 1.06 -15.31
N ASP A 95 5.44 2.26 -15.90
CA ASP A 95 6.70 2.91 -16.27
C ASP A 95 7.51 3.35 -15.04
N ALA A 96 6.86 3.87 -14.00
CA ALA A 96 7.52 4.20 -12.73
C ALA A 96 8.09 2.94 -12.07
N VAL A 97 7.31 1.88 -11.91
CA VAL A 97 7.78 0.61 -11.35
C VAL A 97 8.95 0.03 -12.17
N GLY A 98 8.89 0.14 -13.50
CA GLY A 98 9.99 -0.27 -14.39
C GLY A 98 11.29 0.53 -14.21
N LYS A 99 11.21 1.76 -13.69
CA LYS A 99 12.34 2.66 -13.44
C LYS A 99 12.87 2.63 -12.01
N LEU A 100 12.25 1.89 -11.10
CA LEU A 100 12.71 1.80 -9.70
C LEU A 100 14.15 1.32 -9.56
N GLU A 101 14.68 0.54 -10.52
CA GLU A 101 16.11 0.16 -10.53
C GLU A 101 17.07 1.35 -10.70
N SER A 102 16.57 2.50 -11.19
CA SER A 102 17.34 3.73 -11.37
C SER A 102 17.17 4.73 -10.22
N GLY A 103 16.39 4.38 -9.19
CA GLY A 103 16.11 5.21 -8.02
C GLY A 103 14.62 5.49 -7.82
N ASP A 104 14.32 6.34 -6.84
CA ASP A 104 12.96 6.65 -6.41
C ASP A 104 12.10 7.24 -7.53
N GLN A 105 10.81 6.90 -7.53
CA GLN A 105 9.85 7.32 -8.53
C GLN A 105 8.59 7.84 -7.84
N THR A 106 8.04 8.96 -8.34
CA THR A 106 6.77 9.50 -7.87
C THR A 106 5.75 9.48 -9.00
N VAL A 107 4.55 8.98 -8.70
CA VAL A 107 3.39 9.04 -9.59
C VAL A 107 2.28 9.80 -8.89
N ALA A 108 1.98 10.99 -9.40
CA ALA A 108 0.84 11.78 -8.93
C ALA A 108 -0.40 11.47 -9.75
N PHE A 109 -1.53 11.29 -9.06
CA PHE A 109 -2.89 11.22 -9.59
C PHE A 109 -3.65 12.44 -9.05
N THR A 110 -4.37 13.17 -9.89
CA THR A 110 -5.37 14.12 -9.42
C THR A 110 -6.71 13.43 -9.26
N PHE A 111 -7.54 13.90 -8.34
CA PHE A 111 -8.93 13.48 -8.26
C PHE A 111 -9.86 14.66 -7.99
N SER A 112 -11.11 14.53 -8.41
CA SER A 112 -12.12 15.57 -8.31
C SER A 112 -13.49 15.02 -7.99
N PHE A 113 -14.40 15.91 -7.59
CA PHE A 113 -15.80 15.58 -7.31
C PHE A 113 -16.70 16.17 -8.41
N ILE A 114 -17.45 15.29 -9.07
CA ILE A 114 -18.37 15.64 -10.16
C ILE A 114 -19.47 16.54 -9.58
N ILE A 115 -19.62 17.75 -10.13
CA ILE A 115 -20.65 18.69 -9.69
C ILE A 115 -22.05 18.21 -10.06
N ALA A 116 -23.04 18.52 -9.23
CA ALA A 116 -24.44 18.16 -9.45
C ALA A 116 -24.98 18.72 -10.78
N GLY A 117 -25.80 17.93 -11.48
CA GLY A 117 -26.37 18.27 -12.78
C GLY A 117 -25.53 17.84 -13.99
N THR A 118 -24.32 17.31 -13.79
CA THR A 118 -23.48 16.73 -14.84
C THR A 118 -24.10 15.45 -15.37
N ASP A 119 -24.12 15.23 -16.68
CA ASP A 119 -24.67 14.01 -17.27
C ASP A 119 -23.83 12.76 -16.90
N MET A 120 -24.45 11.74 -16.32
CA MET A 120 -23.82 10.46 -15.94
C MET A 120 -24.56 9.28 -16.61
N GLU A 121 -24.17 8.03 -16.33
CA GLU A 121 -24.69 6.87 -17.07
C GLU A 121 -26.21 6.65 -16.88
N LYS A 122 -26.75 6.93 -15.70
CA LYS A 122 -28.16 6.69 -15.34
C LYS A 122 -28.95 7.98 -15.12
N GLY A 123 -28.34 9.13 -15.33
CA GLY A 123 -28.99 10.44 -15.25
C GLY A 123 -28.03 11.53 -14.78
N PRO A 124 -28.55 12.72 -14.42
CA PRO A 124 -27.70 13.77 -13.90
C PRO A 124 -27.13 13.41 -12.53
N SER A 125 -25.89 13.80 -12.30
CA SER A 125 -25.21 13.73 -11.01
C SER A 125 -25.97 14.50 -9.93
N LEU A 126 -25.81 14.05 -8.70
CA LEU A 126 -26.31 14.67 -7.49
C LEU A 126 -25.14 15.18 -6.67
N ALA A 127 -25.42 16.06 -5.70
CA ALA A 127 -24.40 16.52 -4.76
C ALA A 127 -23.79 15.33 -4.01
N ILE A 128 -22.46 15.30 -3.84
CA ILE A 128 -21.81 14.29 -3.00
C ILE A 128 -22.25 14.45 -1.55
N ARG A 129 -23.03 13.48 -1.07
CA ARG A 129 -23.49 13.26 0.30
C ARG A 129 -24.36 12.01 0.31
N ASP A 130 -24.74 11.55 1.50
CA ASP A 130 -25.88 10.65 1.61
C ASP A 130 -27.20 11.38 1.25
N HIS A 131 -28.07 10.73 0.49
CA HIS A 131 -29.37 11.30 0.07
C HIS A 131 -30.56 10.66 0.76
N ARG A 132 -30.35 9.68 1.66
CA ARG A 132 -31.43 9.03 2.41
C ARG A 132 -31.71 9.73 3.74
N ASP A 133 -30.68 9.94 4.55
CA ASP A 133 -30.78 10.61 5.84
C ASP A 133 -29.89 11.85 5.95
N GLY A 134 -29.05 12.11 4.92
CA GLY A 134 -28.16 13.26 4.86
C GLY A 134 -26.85 13.09 5.62
N ARG A 135 -26.55 11.87 6.08
CA ARG A 135 -25.30 11.52 6.78
C ARG A 135 -24.65 10.30 6.11
N PRO A 136 -23.36 10.35 5.76
CA PRO A 136 -22.43 11.45 5.98
C PRO A 136 -22.81 12.70 5.18
N ALA A 137 -22.53 13.87 5.78
CA ALA A 137 -22.60 15.13 5.06
C ALA A 137 -21.55 15.17 3.94
N ALA A 138 -21.62 16.14 3.04
CA ALA A 138 -20.77 16.21 1.85
C ALA A 138 -19.27 16.08 2.16
N GLU A 139 -18.77 16.85 3.12
CA GLU A 139 -17.33 16.82 3.46
C GLU A 139 -16.92 15.52 4.15
N GLU A 140 -17.79 14.92 4.95
CA GLU A 140 -17.54 13.61 5.55
C GLU A 140 -17.49 12.51 4.48
N PHE A 141 -18.37 12.57 3.49
CA PHE A 141 -18.38 11.65 2.35
C PHE A 141 -17.07 11.77 1.54
N ARG A 142 -16.65 13.00 1.24
CA ARG A 142 -15.36 13.28 0.56
C ARG A 142 -14.18 12.78 1.37
N GLN A 143 -14.19 13.00 2.68
CA GLN A 143 -13.13 12.55 3.56
C GLN A 143 -12.98 11.01 3.54
N GLU A 144 -14.08 10.26 3.53
CA GLU A 144 -14.06 8.80 3.42
C GLU A 144 -13.45 8.32 2.08
N ILE A 145 -13.68 9.04 0.98
CA ILE A 145 -13.03 8.78 -0.32
C ILE A 145 -11.52 9.04 -0.24
N ARG A 146 -11.10 10.17 0.37
CA ARG A 146 -9.66 10.47 0.57
C ARG A 146 -8.98 9.38 1.38
N GLU A 147 -9.63 8.91 2.44
CA GLU A 147 -9.10 7.81 3.25
C GLU A 147 -9.02 6.49 2.48
N ALA A 148 -9.95 6.23 1.55
CA ALA A 148 -9.88 5.07 0.68
C ALA A 148 -8.71 5.14 -0.30
N LEU A 149 -8.43 6.34 -0.86
CA LEU A 149 -7.26 6.58 -1.71
C LEU A 149 -5.95 6.37 -0.94
N ALA A 150 -5.85 6.87 0.29
CA ALA A 150 -4.67 6.69 1.15
C ALA A 150 -4.33 5.22 1.43
N VAL A 151 -5.34 4.35 1.52
CA VAL A 151 -5.14 2.90 1.66
C VAL A 151 -4.42 2.31 0.44
N TRP A 152 -4.74 2.78 -0.76
CA TRP A 152 -4.06 2.34 -1.98
C TRP A 152 -2.66 2.91 -2.09
N GLU A 153 -2.43 4.17 -1.68
CA GLU A 153 -1.07 4.72 -1.56
C GLU A 153 -0.20 3.79 -0.70
N ASP A 154 -0.65 3.48 0.53
CA ASP A 154 0.09 2.60 1.45
C ASP A 154 0.38 1.23 0.81
N LEU A 155 -0.60 0.64 0.11
CA LEU A 155 -0.42 -0.66 -0.55
C LEU A 155 0.64 -0.60 -1.65
N PHE A 156 0.58 0.38 -2.56
CA PHE A 156 1.54 0.53 -3.65
C PHE A 156 2.94 0.82 -3.12
N GLU A 157 3.08 1.79 -2.22
CA GLU A 157 4.37 2.22 -1.67
C GLU A 157 5.04 1.10 -0.87
N ARG A 158 4.30 0.38 -0.03
CA ARG A 158 4.86 -0.77 0.71
C ARG A 158 5.18 -1.94 -0.20
N THR A 159 4.53 -2.07 -1.35
CA THR A 159 4.77 -3.16 -2.31
C THR A 159 5.98 -2.88 -3.19
N PHE A 160 6.11 -1.65 -3.70
CA PHE A 160 7.12 -1.24 -4.66
C PHE A 160 8.20 -0.36 -4.01
N CYS A 161 8.91 -0.92 -3.02
CA CYS A 161 9.96 -0.25 -2.26
C CYS A 161 11.27 -1.05 -2.20
N THR A 162 12.35 -0.40 -1.76
CA THR A 162 13.68 -1.02 -1.60
C THR A 162 13.66 -2.29 -0.76
N ALA A 163 12.81 -2.30 0.26
CA ALA A 163 12.70 -3.41 1.17
C ALA A 163 12.03 -4.67 0.57
N ASN A 164 11.40 -4.55 -0.62
CA ASN A 164 10.94 -5.67 -1.47
C ASN A 164 11.86 -5.89 -2.69
N GLY A 165 13.12 -5.45 -2.59
CA GLY A 165 14.18 -5.75 -3.56
C GLY A 165 14.22 -4.86 -4.80
N TYR A 166 13.55 -3.70 -4.79
CA TYR A 166 13.67 -2.68 -5.84
C TYR A 166 14.89 -1.77 -5.60
N GLY A 167 15.38 -1.11 -6.64
CA GLY A 167 16.48 -0.13 -6.52
C GLY A 167 16.08 1.23 -5.94
N GLY A 168 14.79 1.45 -5.68
CA GLY A 168 14.21 2.70 -5.19
C GLY A 168 12.78 2.49 -4.71
N ASN A 169 12.17 3.57 -4.24
CA ASN A 169 10.81 3.58 -3.70
C ASN A 169 9.84 4.22 -4.69
N LEU A 170 8.67 3.59 -4.84
CA LEU A 170 7.53 4.20 -5.49
C LEU A 170 6.79 5.06 -4.45
N GLU A 171 6.48 6.29 -4.82
CA GLU A 171 5.52 7.15 -4.14
C GLU A 171 4.28 7.31 -5.03
N ILE A 172 3.11 7.00 -4.49
CA ILE A 172 1.83 7.36 -5.12
C ILE A 172 1.27 8.56 -4.37
N ARG A 173 0.86 9.58 -5.11
CA ARG A 173 0.28 10.79 -4.52
C ARG A 173 -1.06 11.10 -5.13
N PHE A 174 -2.12 11.11 -4.32
CA PHE A 174 -3.41 11.67 -4.72
C PHE A 174 -3.51 13.16 -4.40
N VAL A 175 -3.86 13.96 -5.40
CA VAL A 175 -4.02 15.42 -5.29
C VAL A 175 -5.49 15.76 -5.43
N ASP A 176 -6.10 16.20 -4.33
CA ASP A 176 -7.49 16.65 -4.28
C ASP A 176 -7.65 17.99 -5.01
N LEU A 177 -8.39 18.01 -6.12
CA LEU A 177 -8.74 19.23 -6.85
C LEU A 177 -10.02 19.89 -6.33
N GLY A 178 -10.73 19.24 -5.40
CA GLY A 178 -12.02 19.63 -4.89
C GLY A 178 -13.16 19.35 -5.87
N ASP A 179 -14.19 20.18 -5.79
CA ASP A 179 -15.27 20.14 -6.77
C ASP A 179 -14.76 20.58 -8.15
N GLU A 180 -15.28 19.89 -9.17
CA GLU A 180 -15.18 20.34 -10.54
C GLU A 180 -15.82 21.72 -10.69
N LYS A 181 -15.41 22.47 -11.71
CA LYS A 181 -15.91 23.82 -11.99
C LYS A 181 -16.57 23.84 -13.35
N GLY A 182 -17.25 24.95 -13.65
CA GLY A 182 -17.79 25.24 -14.98
C GLY A 182 -18.69 24.12 -15.52
N ASN A 183 -18.37 23.66 -16.73
CA ASN A 183 -19.07 22.59 -17.42
C ASN A 183 -18.28 21.29 -17.28
N SER A 184 -18.49 20.62 -16.16
CA SER A 184 -18.02 19.25 -15.96
C SER A 184 -18.40 18.36 -17.14
N HIS A 185 -17.48 17.48 -17.53
CA HIS A 185 -17.69 16.56 -18.65
C HIS A 185 -18.58 15.40 -18.23
N GLY A 186 -19.51 15.00 -19.10
CA GLY A 186 -20.39 13.88 -18.81
C GLY A 186 -19.60 12.60 -18.54
N SER A 187 -19.90 11.90 -17.46
CA SER A 187 -19.27 10.61 -17.15
C SER A 187 -20.18 9.46 -17.58
N ASN A 188 -20.11 9.13 -18.87
CA ASN A 188 -20.81 7.98 -19.43
C ASN A 188 -20.05 7.45 -20.66
N ARG A 189 -20.30 6.19 -21.00
CA ARG A 189 -19.64 5.49 -22.13
C ARG A 189 -19.89 6.11 -23.51
N SER A 190 -20.88 6.98 -23.63
CA SER A 190 -21.22 7.69 -24.86
C SER A 190 -20.60 9.08 -24.95
N THR A 191 -20.01 9.62 -23.87
CA THR A 191 -19.33 10.91 -23.89
C THR A 191 -18.04 10.80 -24.69
N PRO A 192 -17.71 11.81 -25.52
CA PRO A 192 -16.38 11.93 -26.12
C PRO A 192 -15.29 11.96 -25.05
N GLN A 193 -14.11 11.45 -25.41
CA GLN A 193 -12.92 11.57 -24.55
C GLN A 193 -12.61 13.05 -24.28
N TYR A 194 -12.12 13.33 -23.07
CA TYR A 194 -11.72 14.66 -22.61
C TYR A 194 -10.27 14.63 -22.10
N GLY A 195 -9.65 15.78 -21.85
CA GLY A 195 -8.29 15.80 -21.32
C GLY A 195 -8.28 15.55 -19.82
N ILE A 196 -7.36 14.71 -19.32
CA ILE A 196 -7.10 14.53 -17.88
C ILE A 196 -5.60 14.71 -17.56
N PRO A 197 -5.25 15.39 -16.46
CA PRO A 197 -6.11 16.31 -15.73
C PRO A 197 -6.58 17.44 -16.66
N GLY A 198 -7.86 17.77 -16.58
CA GLY A 198 -8.50 18.73 -17.48
C GLY A 198 -8.57 20.14 -16.90
N PRO A 199 -9.00 21.13 -17.71
CA PRO A 199 -9.42 22.42 -17.17
C PRO A 199 -10.56 22.23 -16.16
N GLU A 200 -10.86 23.26 -15.36
CA GLU A 200 -12.01 23.23 -14.44
C GLU A 200 -11.96 22.16 -13.35
N ASN A 201 -10.75 21.84 -12.86
CA ASN A 201 -10.50 20.87 -11.79
C ASN A 201 -10.85 19.42 -12.14
N ILE A 202 -10.84 19.02 -13.43
CA ILE A 202 -11.11 17.62 -13.79
C ILE A 202 -9.89 16.75 -13.44
N GLY A 203 -10.10 15.79 -12.53
CA GLY A 203 -9.07 14.88 -12.07
C GLY A 203 -8.77 13.74 -13.04
N ASP A 204 -7.72 12.98 -12.75
CA ASP A 204 -7.48 11.66 -13.37
C ASP A 204 -8.52 10.62 -12.94
N LEU A 205 -9.12 10.84 -11.77
CA LEU A 205 -10.16 10.03 -11.15
C LEU A 205 -11.28 10.98 -10.71
N ARG A 206 -12.52 10.63 -11.00
CA ARG A 206 -13.66 11.49 -10.66
C ARG A 206 -14.67 10.71 -9.85
N TYR A 207 -15.23 11.36 -8.84
CA TYR A 207 -16.21 10.76 -7.95
C TYR A 207 -17.53 11.50 -8.07
N GLY A 208 -18.62 10.77 -8.29
CA GLY A 208 -19.96 11.33 -8.40
C GLY A 208 -20.99 10.50 -7.67
N VAL A 209 -22.17 11.08 -7.45
CA VAL A 209 -23.34 10.36 -6.93
C VAL A 209 -24.44 10.44 -7.98
N GLU A 210 -25.07 9.33 -8.33
CA GLU A 210 -26.23 9.31 -9.22
C GLU A 210 -27.26 8.26 -8.76
N LYS A 211 -28.32 8.04 -9.53
CA LYS A 211 -29.33 7.00 -9.23
C LYS A 211 -29.04 5.75 -10.05
N LEU A 212 -28.25 4.83 -9.52
CA LEU A 212 -27.75 3.66 -10.25
C LEU A 212 -28.67 2.43 -10.17
N GLY A 213 -29.30 2.21 -9.01
CA GLY A 213 -30.01 0.97 -8.69
C GLY A 213 -29.10 -0.21 -8.30
N THR A 214 -27.80 0.03 -8.10
CA THR A 214 -26.78 -0.87 -7.50
C THR A 214 -25.99 -0.09 -6.45
N THR A 215 -25.09 -0.67 -5.64
CA THR A 215 -24.38 0.06 -4.59
C THR A 215 -23.45 1.16 -5.13
N ALA A 216 -22.62 0.82 -6.10
CA ALA A 216 -21.77 1.74 -6.85
C ALA A 216 -21.46 1.13 -8.22
N SER A 217 -20.97 1.95 -9.14
CA SER A 217 -20.45 1.51 -10.43
C SER A 217 -19.05 2.07 -10.62
N PRO A 218 -18.01 1.22 -10.67
CA PRO A 218 -16.70 1.64 -11.12
C PRO A 218 -16.70 1.67 -12.64
N HIS A 219 -16.09 2.69 -13.21
CA HIS A 219 -15.70 2.65 -14.60
C HIS A 219 -14.21 2.34 -14.60
N SER A 220 -13.84 1.07 -14.77
CA SER A 220 -12.42 0.72 -14.90
C SER A 220 -11.78 1.51 -16.05
N PRO A 221 -10.50 1.92 -15.96
CA PRO A 221 -9.79 2.44 -17.11
C PRO A 221 -9.74 1.34 -18.18
N MET A 222 -10.64 1.41 -19.16
CA MET A 222 -10.82 0.38 -20.19
C MET A 222 -9.76 0.49 -21.30
N GLY A 223 -8.52 0.86 -20.96
CA GLY A 223 -7.40 0.92 -21.90
C GLY A 223 -7.63 1.83 -23.12
N ARG A 224 -8.62 2.71 -23.08
CA ARG A 224 -8.96 3.65 -24.16
C ARG A 224 -8.30 5.01 -24.00
N THR A 225 -7.86 5.32 -22.81
CA THR A 225 -7.19 6.57 -22.51
C THR A 225 -5.71 6.43 -22.88
N ALA A 226 -5.33 7.00 -24.02
CA ALA A 226 -3.93 7.38 -24.22
C ALA A 226 -3.53 8.32 -23.06
N ASP A 227 -2.27 8.31 -22.67
CA ASP A 227 -1.77 9.19 -21.59
C ASP A 227 -2.28 10.63 -21.81
N GLY A 228 -2.97 11.17 -20.79
CA GLY A 228 -3.53 12.53 -20.83
C GLY A 228 -4.96 12.68 -21.37
N MET A 229 -5.62 11.58 -21.75
CA MET A 229 -7.03 11.57 -22.13
C MET A 229 -7.84 10.80 -21.09
N GLY A 230 -9.05 11.24 -20.79
CA GLY A 230 -10.04 10.58 -19.94
C GLY A 230 -11.28 10.19 -20.76
N ASP A 231 -11.97 9.16 -20.32
CA ASP A 231 -13.36 8.88 -20.66
C ASP A 231 -14.12 8.67 -19.34
N ASP A 232 -15.15 7.84 -19.31
CA ASP A 232 -15.70 7.38 -18.04
C ASP A 232 -14.69 6.52 -17.26
N GLY A 233 -13.67 5.95 -17.91
CA GLY A 233 -12.65 5.11 -17.29
C GLY A 233 -11.80 5.85 -16.24
N GLY A 234 -11.89 5.39 -15.00
CA GLY A 234 -11.31 6.00 -13.80
C GLY A 234 -12.37 6.56 -12.86
N ASP A 235 -13.59 6.78 -13.35
CA ASP A 235 -14.67 7.39 -12.57
C ASP A 235 -15.37 6.38 -11.65
N VAL A 236 -15.82 6.86 -10.50
CA VAL A 236 -16.54 6.06 -9.49
C VAL A 236 -17.85 6.74 -9.17
N HIS A 237 -18.95 6.03 -9.44
CA HIS A 237 -20.30 6.54 -9.23
C HIS A 237 -20.91 5.82 -8.03
N PHE A 238 -21.29 6.57 -7.01
CA PHE A 238 -22.03 6.06 -5.85
C PHE A 238 -23.53 6.17 -6.09
N ASP A 239 -24.29 5.18 -5.64
CA ASP A 239 -25.74 5.24 -5.73
C ASP A 239 -26.36 6.04 -4.59
N SER A 240 -27.06 7.11 -4.96
CA SER A 240 -27.92 7.90 -4.07
C SER A 240 -29.02 7.10 -3.42
N GLY A 241 -29.36 5.94 -4.00
CA GLY A 241 -30.30 5.00 -3.44
C GLY A 241 -29.78 4.21 -2.24
N GLN A 242 -28.49 4.26 -1.90
CA GLN A 242 -27.96 3.58 -0.70
C GLN A 242 -28.09 4.46 0.54
N ASP A 243 -28.06 3.80 1.70
CA ASP A 243 -27.92 4.46 3.01
C ASP A 243 -26.44 4.41 3.41
N TRP A 244 -25.75 5.51 3.14
CA TRP A 244 -24.31 5.60 3.33
C TRP A 244 -23.96 5.91 4.78
N ARG A 245 -22.79 5.47 5.23
CA ARG A 245 -22.23 5.84 6.52
C ARG A 245 -20.73 6.04 6.43
N ARG A 246 -20.17 6.72 7.43
CA ARG A 246 -18.71 6.72 7.65
C ARG A 246 -18.26 5.33 8.06
N ASP A 247 -17.02 4.99 7.77
CA ASP A 247 -16.50 3.65 7.97
C ASP A 247 -16.56 3.20 9.42
N ARG A 248 -16.26 4.13 10.33
CA ARG A 248 -16.22 3.91 11.78
C ARG A 248 -17.58 4.03 12.47
N ASP A 249 -18.63 4.43 11.76
CA ASP A 249 -19.98 4.45 12.34
C ASP A 249 -20.52 3.01 12.42
N GLU A 250 -20.92 2.56 13.62
CA GLU A 250 -21.29 1.16 13.89
C GLU A 250 -22.77 0.82 13.60
N ARG A 251 -23.42 1.57 12.71
CA ARG A 251 -24.83 1.36 12.37
C ARG A 251 -24.97 0.15 11.44
N GLY A 252 -25.48 -0.96 11.98
CA GLY A 252 -25.73 -2.18 11.21
C GLY A 252 -26.71 -1.94 10.05
N GLY A 253 -26.45 -2.57 8.90
CA GLY A 253 -27.30 -2.47 7.71
C GLY A 253 -27.01 -1.27 6.79
N LEU A 254 -26.05 -0.41 7.15
CA LEU A 254 -25.62 0.74 6.34
C LEU A 254 -24.30 0.46 5.62
N THR A 255 -24.11 1.10 4.46
CA THR A 255 -22.95 0.88 3.59
C THR A 255 -21.83 1.87 3.90
N SER A 256 -20.61 1.38 4.17
CA SER A 256 -19.45 2.26 4.40
C SER A 256 -19.00 2.92 3.09
N VAL A 257 -18.89 4.25 3.08
CA VAL A 257 -18.36 4.99 1.93
C VAL A 257 -16.92 4.54 1.64
N LYS A 258 -16.05 4.47 2.66
CA LYS A 258 -14.63 4.11 2.48
C LYS A 258 -14.42 2.72 1.90
N ILE A 259 -15.14 1.71 2.37
CA ILE A 259 -14.91 0.34 1.87
C ILE A 259 -15.35 0.20 0.41
N VAL A 260 -16.46 0.84 0.04
CA VAL A 260 -16.93 0.86 -1.35
C VAL A 260 -15.96 1.67 -2.20
N ALA A 261 -15.60 2.89 -1.79
CA ALA A 261 -14.62 3.71 -2.49
C ALA A 261 -13.29 2.97 -2.71
N ALA A 262 -12.80 2.25 -1.69
CA ALA A 262 -11.57 1.46 -1.80
C ALA A 262 -11.75 0.30 -2.81
N HIS A 263 -12.88 -0.39 -2.79
CA HIS A 263 -13.19 -1.46 -3.75
C HIS A 263 -13.26 -0.93 -5.19
N GLU A 264 -14.03 0.12 -5.41
CA GLU A 264 -14.18 0.73 -6.74
C GLU A 264 -12.85 1.28 -7.26
N MET A 265 -12.01 1.82 -6.37
CA MET A 265 -10.66 2.24 -6.75
C MET A 265 -9.77 1.05 -7.16
N GLY A 266 -9.99 -0.15 -6.61
CA GLY A 266 -9.32 -1.36 -7.10
C GLY A 266 -9.64 -1.64 -8.56
N HIS A 267 -10.90 -1.45 -8.97
CA HIS A 267 -11.29 -1.47 -10.38
C HIS A 267 -10.63 -0.35 -11.18
N GLY A 268 -10.49 0.84 -10.60
CA GLY A 268 -9.68 1.94 -11.10
C GLY A 268 -8.21 1.56 -11.33
N PHE A 269 -7.68 0.59 -10.59
CA PHE A 269 -6.34 0.02 -10.78
C PHE A 269 -6.32 -1.25 -11.65
N ALA A 270 -7.38 -1.51 -12.42
CA ALA A 270 -7.52 -2.66 -13.30
C ALA A 270 -7.61 -4.02 -12.59
N LEU A 271 -7.93 -4.06 -11.29
CA LEU A 271 -8.23 -5.31 -10.58
C LEU A 271 -9.68 -5.72 -10.88
N ALA A 272 -9.90 -6.98 -11.24
CA ALA A 272 -11.25 -7.53 -11.34
C ALA A 272 -11.75 -8.05 -9.99
N HIS A 273 -13.05 -8.36 -9.93
CA HIS A 273 -13.62 -9.05 -8.79
C HIS A 273 -12.88 -10.34 -8.49
N ASP A 274 -12.64 -10.58 -7.20
CA ASP A 274 -12.17 -11.84 -6.66
C ASP A 274 -13.28 -12.51 -5.84
N GLU A 275 -14.03 -13.37 -6.51
CA GLU A 275 -15.11 -14.15 -5.88
C GLU A 275 -14.63 -15.48 -5.28
N LYS A 276 -13.41 -15.92 -5.62
CA LYS A 276 -12.97 -17.31 -5.41
C LYS A 276 -11.97 -17.46 -4.29
N THR A 277 -11.06 -16.49 -4.11
CA THR A 277 -9.82 -16.75 -3.35
C THR A 277 -9.93 -16.49 -1.86
N ALA A 278 -10.87 -15.66 -1.38
CA ALA A 278 -11.27 -15.62 0.03
C ALA A 278 -12.50 -14.71 0.25
N PRO A 279 -13.30 -14.93 1.31
CA PRO A 279 -14.24 -13.91 1.81
C PRO A 279 -13.53 -12.69 2.43
N MET A 280 -12.21 -12.56 2.31
CA MET A 280 -11.40 -11.53 2.98
C MET A 280 -10.67 -10.60 2.00
N THR A 281 -10.91 -10.72 0.69
CA THR A 281 -10.41 -9.77 -0.32
C THR A 281 -11.33 -8.56 -0.40
N LEU A 282 -10.73 -7.38 -0.53
CA LEU A 282 -11.44 -6.13 -0.81
C LEU A 282 -12.20 -6.25 -2.12
N MET A 283 -11.63 -6.90 -3.14
CA MET A 283 -12.25 -7.08 -4.46
C MET A 283 -13.38 -8.13 -4.50
N ASN A 284 -13.86 -8.62 -3.35
CA ASN A 284 -15.04 -9.47 -3.30
C ASN A 284 -16.31 -8.62 -3.33
N PRO A 285 -17.15 -8.70 -4.39
CA PRO A 285 -18.33 -7.84 -4.53
C PRO A 285 -19.37 -8.04 -3.42
N ARG A 286 -19.36 -9.17 -2.71
CA ARG A 286 -20.30 -9.44 -1.61
C ARG A 286 -19.85 -8.83 -0.28
N MET A 287 -18.58 -8.45 -0.16
CA MET A 287 -18.00 -7.98 1.10
C MET A 287 -18.30 -6.52 1.40
N ILE A 288 -18.52 -5.70 0.38
CA ILE A 288 -18.55 -4.23 0.55
C ILE A 288 -19.88 -3.70 1.11
N VAL A 289 -20.98 -4.47 1.00
CA VAL A 289 -22.33 -3.99 1.32
C VAL A 289 -22.62 -3.93 2.83
N THR A 290 -22.00 -4.80 3.64
CA THR A 290 -22.34 -4.93 5.08
C THR A 290 -21.17 -4.77 6.03
N ASN A 291 -19.99 -4.43 5.53
CA ASN A 291 -18.77 -4.38 6.33
C ASN A 291 -18.22 -2.96 6.48
N SER A 292 -17.26 -2.82 7.39
CA SER A 292 -16.42 -1.64 7.51
C SER A 292 -14.99 -2.02 7.15
N PHE A 293 -14.30 -1.12 6.45
CA PHE A 293 -12.90 -1.24 6.10
C PHE A 293 -12.06 -1.44 7.36
N HIS A 294 -12.18 -0.60 8.39
CA HIS A 294 -11.35 -0.69 9.60
C HIS A 294 -11.51 -2.01 10.38
N ARG A 295 -12.63 -2.72 10.22
CA ARG A 295 -12.85 -4.03 10.86
C ARG A 295 -12.26 -5.17 10.05
N LYS A 296 -12.34 -5.07 8.72
CA LYS A 296 -11.86 -6.11 7.81
C LYS A 296 -10.37 -6.00 7.49
N PHE A 297 -9.88 -4.77 7.43
CA PHE A 297 -8.52 -4.39 7.08
C PHE A 297 -7.96 -3.44 8.15
N PRO A 298 -7.85 -3.88 9.42
CA PRO A 298 -7.41 -3.02 10.52
C PRO A 298 -5.98 -2.49 10.32
N GLU A 299 -5.17 -3.18 9.51
CA GLU A 299 -3.79 -2.82 9.17
C GLU A 299 -3.64 -2.31 7.72
N GLY A 300 -4.77 -1.99 7.06
CA GLY A 300 -4.80 -1.67 5.63
C GLY A 300 -4.80 -2.91 4.74
N LEU A 301 -4.47 -2.73 3.46
CA LEU A 301 -4.44 -3.81 2.47
C LEU A 301 -3.11 -4.57 2.43
N TYR A 302 -2.05 -4.04 3.06
CA TYR A 302 -0.74 -4.67 3.03
C TYR A 302 -0.60 -5.68 4.17
N PHE A 303 -0.87 -6.94 3.86
CA PHE A 303 -0.55 -8.09 4.71
C PHE A 303 -0.12 -9.29 3.84
N ASP A 304 0.57 -10.25 4.45
CA ASP A 304 1.02 -11.45 3.75
C ASP A 304 -0.18 -12.29 3.31
N GLY A 305 -0.25 -12.57 2.01
CA GLY A 305 -1.39 -13.27 1.41
C GLY A 305 -2.56 -12.38 0.99
N SER A 306 -2.45 -11.04 1.06
CA SER A 306 -3.43 -10.15 0.45
C SER A 306 -3.57 -10.42 -1.05
N SER A 307 -4.80 -10.69 -1.51
CA SER A 307 -5.14 -10.80 -2.93
C SER A 307 -4.83 -9.50 -3.67
N GLU A 308 -5.07 -8.34 -3.05
CA GLU A 308 -4.84 -7.02 -3.65
C GLU A 308 -3.35 -6.80 -3.91
N ARG A 309 -2.50 -7.09 -2.91
CA ARG A 309 -1.04 -7.00 -3.07
C ARG A 309 -0.55 -7.86 -4.23
N ALA A 310 -0.99 -9.12 -4.27
CA ALA A 310 -0.59 -10.04 -5.32
C ALA A 310 -1.12 -9.62 -6.71
N ALA A 311 -2.32 -9.03 -6.76
CA ALA A 311 -2.90 -8.50 -7.98
C ALA A 311 -2.14 -7.27 -8.50
N ILE A 312 -1.80 -6.30 -7.64
CA ILE A 312 -1.02 -5.14 -8.08
C ILE A 312 0.39 -5.53 -8.52
N VAL A 313 1.03 -6.51 -7.89
CA VAL A 313 2.30 -7.06 -8.37
C VAL A 313 2.13 -7.66 -9.77
N THR A 314 1.07 -8.43 -9.97
CA THR A 314 0.78 -9.08 -11.27
C THR A 314 0.53 -8.03 -12.37
N HIS A 315 -0.18 -6.95 -12.06
CA HIS A 315 -0.54 -5.92 -13.04
C HIS A 315 0.57 -4.89 -13.29
N TYR A 316 1.33 -4.52 -12.26
CA TYR A 316 2.24 -3.37 -12.31
C TYR A 316 3.72 -3.73 -12.15
N GLY A 317 4.08 -4.91 -11.63
CA GLY A 317 5.47 -5.23 -11.31
C GLY A 317 5.88 -6.67 -11.55
N ALA A 318 6.37 -6.97 -12.75
CA ALA A 318 6.85 -8.30 -13.14
C ALA A 318 8.08 -8.81 -12.36
N LYS A 319 8.71 -7.98 -11.52
CA LYS A 319 10.00 -8.30 -10.85
C LYS A 319 9.96 -8.26 -9.33
N ALA A 320 8.79 -8.01 -8.73
CA ALA A 320 8.69 -7.85 -7.29
C ALA A 320 9.18 -9.13 -6.59
N ARG A 321 10.05 -8.99 -5.57
CA ARG A 321 10.66 -10.14 -4.87
C ARG A 321 10.49 -9.99 -3.36
N LEU A 322 9.78 -10.93 -2.72
CA LEU A 322 9.82 -11.13 -1.27
C LEU A 322 11.22 -11.54 -0.83
N VAL A 323 11.72 -10.90 0.21
CA VAL A 323 12.93 -11.34 0.90
C VAL A 323 12.49 -12.30 2.01
N GLU A 324 12.44 -13.61 1.73
CA GLU A 324 12.09 -14.60 2.76
C GLU A 324 13.29 -14.89 3.66
N PRO A 325 13.13 -14.93 5.00
CA PRO A 325 14.15 -15.42 5.91
C PRO A 325 14.57 -16.82 5.49
N ARG A 326 15.88 -17.06 5.40
CA ARG A 326 16.41 -18.42 5.26
C ARG A 326 17.21 -18.73 6.51
N PRO A 327 16.95 -19.85 7.18
CA PRO A 327 17.72 -20.20 8.35
C PRO A 327 19.18 -20.50 7.98
N PHE A 328 20.09 -20.03 8.81
CA PHE A 328 21.50 -20.38 8.77
C PHE A 328 21.68 -21.85 9.14
N ARG A 329 22.25 -22.65 8.23
CA ARG A 329 22.55 -24.05 8.51
C ARG A 329 24.00 -24.25 8.93
N PHE A 330 24.19 -24.90 10.08
CA PHE A 330 25.44 -25.42 10.62
C PHE A 330 25.31 -26.93 10.77
N GLY A 331 25.76 -27.69 9.77
CA GLY A 331 25.42 -29.11 9.67
C GLY A 331 23.91 -29.31 9.55
N ASP A 332 23.33 -30.11 10.46
CA ASP A 332 21.90 -30.40 10.51
C ASP A 332 21.08 -29.38 11.32
N VAL A 333 21.75 -28.43 12.00
CA VAL A 333 21.08 -27.38 12.80
C VAL A 333 20.76 -26.19 11.91
N ALA A 334 19.49 -25.78 11.91
CA ALA A 334 19.00 -24.59 11.20
C ALA A 334 18.65 -23.51 12.23
N ILE A 335 19.34 -22.37 12.18
CA ILE A 335 19.12 -21.21 13.04
C ILE A 335 18.38 -20.16 12.21
N ASP A 336 17.12 -19.90 12.55
CA ASP A 336 16.36 -18.82 11.90
C ASP A 336 16.67 -17.50 12.60
N LEU A 337 17.35 -16.60 11.88
CA LEU A 337 17.60 -15.24 12.36
C LEU A 337 16.50 -14.35 11.77
N PRO A 338 15.73 -13.63 12.60
CA PRO A 338 14.72 -12.72 12.09
C PRO A 338 15.37 -11.68 11.15
N ALA A 339 14.72 -11.40 10.03
CA ALA A 339 15.17 -10.36 9.11
C ALA A 339 15.06 -8.97 9.76
N VAL A 340 16.02 -8.09 9.42
CA VAL A 340 16.14 -6.76 10.03
C VAL A 340 16.22 -5.66 8.98
N SER A 341 15.35 -5.73 7.97
CA SER A 341 15.15 -4.66 6.99
C SER A 341 14.06 -3.69 7.44
N ALA A 342 13.99 -2.52 6.80
CA ALA A 342 12.92 -1.56 7.08
C ALA A 342 11.52 -2.17 6.85
N ALA A 343 11.33 -3.03 5.84
CA ALA A 343 10.06 -3.73 5.65
C ALA A 343 9.78 -4.76 6.74
N ALA A 344 10.77 -5.56 7.15
CA ALA A 344 10.59 -6.56 8.19
C ALA A 344 10.19 -5.93 9.53
N LEU A 345 10.60 -4.68 9.74
CA LEU A 345 10.24 -3.85 10.88
C LEU A 345 8.95 -3.05 10.68
N GLY A 346 8.34 -3.07 9.49
CA GLY A 346 7.12 -2.32 9.19
C GLY A 346 7.32 -0.81 9.07
N ILE A 347 8.54 -0.35 8.78
CA ILE A 347 8.93 1.08 8.75
C ILE A 347 9.42 1.55 7.37
N SER A 348 9.28 0.74 6.31
CA SER A 348 9.73 1.08 4.95
C SER A 348 8.92 2.16 4.24
N ALA A 349 7.72 2.49 4.75
CA ALA A 349 6.82 3.49 4.15
C ALA A 349 6.32 4.47 5.22
N ILE A 350 7.23 4.95 6.07
CA ILE A 350 6.90 5.99 7.05
C ILE A 350 6.81 7.33 6.34
N LYS A 351 5.70 8.04 6.55
CA LYS A 351 5.52 9.43 6.12
C LYS A 351 5.66 10.38 7.31
N VAL A 352 6.27 11.54 7.11
CA VAL A 352 6.41 12.62 8.13
C VAL A 352 6.17 14.02 7.55
N ARG A 353 5.31 14.13 6.52
CA ARG A 353 5.07 15.39 5.78
C ARG A 353 4.12 16.31 6.53
N THR A 354 3.25 15.71 7.36
CA THR A 354 2.34 16.42 8.26
C THR A 354 2.60 16.05 9.71
N ARG A 355 2.02 16.81 10.64
CA ARG A 355 2.14 16.52 12.08
C ARG A 355 1.45 15.20 12.44
N GLU A 356 0.32 14.92 11.80
CA GLU A 356 -0.46 13.70 11.97
C GLU A 356 0.33 12.48 11.48
N GLU A 357 0.96 12.60 10.30
CA GLU A 357 1.86 11.58 9.77
C GLU A 357 3.06 11.34 10.69
N ALA A 358 3.68 12.42 11.19
CA ALA A 358 4.78 12.31 12.15
C ALA A 358 4.38 11.61 13.46
N ALA A 359 3.17 11.86 13.96
CA ALA A 359 2.66 11.16 15.16
C ALA A 359 2.47 9.65 14.91
N GLU A 360 1.92 9.26 13.76
CA GLU A 360 1.77 7.84 13.39
C GLU A 360 3.15 7.20 13.12
N ALA A 361 4.08 7.93 12.53
CA ALA A 361 5.47 7.51 12.36
C ALA A 361 6.11 7.13 13.70
N VAL A 362 5.98 7.99 14.73
CA VAL A 362 6.51 7.71 16.07
C VAL A 362 5.95 6.41 16.64
N LYS A 363 4.64 6.15 16.47
CA LYS A 363 3.99 4.92 16.94
C LYS A 363 4.54 3.69 16.21
N ARG A 364 4.65 3.73 14.87
CA ARG A 364 5.20 2.63 14.06
C ARG A 364 6.67 2.37 14.39
N ILE A 365 7.47 3.41 14.55
CA ILE A 365 8.88 3.32 14.95
C ILE A 365 9.00 2.69 16.34
N GLY A 366 8.16 3.10 17.29
CA GLY A 366 8.12 2.48 18.63
C GLY A 366 7.79 0.98 18.59
N ALA A 367 6.88 0.55 17.71
CA ALA A 367 6.59 -0.88 17.50
C ALA A 367 7.80 -1.63 16.92
N ALA A 368 8.53 -1.01 15.98
CA ALA A 368 9.78 -1.57 15.44
C ALA A 368 10.88 -1.70 16.52
N GLU A 369 11.03 -0.70 17.41
CA GLU A 369 11.97 -0.76 18.55
C GLU A 369 11.65 -1.97 19.45
N ALA A 370 10.37 -2.18 19.77
CA ALA A 370 9.93 -3.31 20.58
C ALA A 370 10.24 -4.66 19.91
N LYS A 371 9.95 -4.78 18.61
CA LYS A 371 10.24 -5.98 17.81
C LYS A 371 11.74 -6.30 17.75
N LEU A 372 12.59 -5.28 17.56
CA LEU A 372 14.05 -5.45 17.60
C LEU A 372 14.55 -5.93 18.96
N ALA A 373 14.00 -5.40 20.05
CA ALA A 373 14.34 -5.82 21.39
C ALA A 373 13.98 -7.29 21.65
N GLU A 374 12.81 -7.73 21.17
CA GLU A 374 12.37 -9.13 21.22
C GLU A 374 13.30 -10.04 20.41
N HIS A 375 13.62 -9.67 19.17
CA HIS A 375 14.56 -10.44 18.33
C HIS A 375 15.93 -10.59 19.00
N LYS A 376 16.44 -9.50 19.60
CA LYS A 376 17.71 -9.52 20.33
C LYS A 376 17.66 -10.42 21.58
N ALA A 377 16.54 -10.43 22.30
CA ALA A 377 16.34 -11.33 23.43
C ALA A 377 16.34 -12.79 22.97
N GLY A 378 15.65 -13.11 21.87
CA GLY A 378 15.65 -14.43 21.25
C GLY A 378 17.05 -14.88 20.82
N LEU A 379 17.83 -13.99 20.21
CA LEU A 379 19.22 -14.25 19.81
C LEU A 379 20.11 -14.63 21.01
N LYS A 380 19.94 -13.93 22.14
CA LYS A 380 20.68 -14.21 23.38
C LYS A 380 20.30 -15.55 24.02
N ALA A 381 19.03 -15.97 23.87
CA ALA A 381 18.58 -17.27 24.33
C ALA A 381 19.22 -18.38 23.47
N LEU A 382 19.13 -18.26 22.14
CA LEU A 382 19.72 -19.21 21.18
C LEU A 382 21.24 -19.37 21.31
N ARG A 383 21.95 -18.34 21.79
CA ARG A 383 23.40 -18.41 22.01
C ARG A 383 23.79 -19.25 23.24
N LYS A 384 22.87 -19.40 24.21
CA LYS A 384 23.13 -20.16 25.45
C LYS A 384 22.92 -21.65 25.25
N ASP A 385 21.99 -22.00 24.36
CA ASP A 385 21.70 -23.35 23.92
C ASP A 385 22.77 -23.84 22.93
#